data_AF-A0A535TYZ1-F1
#
_entry.id   AF-A0A535TYZ1-F1
#
_cell.length_a   1.000
_cell.length_b   1.000
_cell.length_c   1.000
_cell.angle_alpha   90.00
_cell.angle_beta   90.00
_cell.angle_gamma   90.00
#
_symmetry.space_group_name_H-M   'P 1'
#
loop_
_entity.id
_entity.type
_entity.pdbx_description
1 polymer ?
#
loop_
_entity_poly.entity_id
_entity_poly.type
_entity_poly.pdbx_seq_one_letter_code
_entity_poly.pdbx_strand_id
1 'polypeptide(L)'
;MIVEQPERIDMEILRDVAADMRGELDRVQEQMAELTREHARARVLKQIFGVDPLTRDRFNLLHANIDQYPGKMAELQEEERLLTRWLDRCRDLLELKAA
;
A
#
# COMPACT_ATOMS: atom_id res chain seq x y z
N MET A 1 10.48 -12.18 40.83
CA MET A 1 10.04 -11.76 39.49
C MET A 1 10.02 -10.24 39.49
N ILE A 2 11.00 -9.60 38.86
CA ILE A 2 10.96 -8.16 38.66
C ILE A 2 9.95 -7.95 37.53
N VAL A 3 8.79 -7.38 37.87
CA VAL A 3 7.84 -6.90 36.87
C VAL A 3 8.51 -5.67 36.27
N GLU A 4 9.15 -5.82 35.11
CA GLU A 4 9.59 -4.67 34.33
C GLU A 4 8.35 -3.82 34.07
N GLN A 5 8.33 -2.62 34.65
CA GLN A 5 7.31 -1.65 34.29
C GLN A 5 7.49 -1.36 32.81
N PRO A 6 6.40 -1.36 32.00
CA PRO A 6 6.52 -1.01 30.60
C PRO A 6 7.19 0.36 30.50
N GLU A 7 8.27 0.44 29.72
CA GLU A 7 8.95 1.71 29.45
C GLU A 7 7.91 2.75 29.05
N ARG A 8 7.99 3.93 29.67
CA ARG A 8 7.13 5.05 29.30
C ARG A 8 7.41 5.40 27.85
N ILE A 9 6.40 5.25 27.01
CA ILE A 9 6.47 5.66 25.61
C ILE A 9 6.71 7.18 25.57
N ASP A 10 7.77 7.59 24.90
CA ASP A 10 7.99 8.99 24.57
C ASP A 10 7.00 9.41 23.49
N MET A 11 6.24 10.48 23.75
CA MET A 11 5.19 10.93 22.85
C MET A 11 5.71 11.79 21.71
N GLU A 12 6.90 12.37 21.84
CA GLU A 12 7.55 13.02 20.71
C GLU A 12 7.96 11.96 19.69
N ILE A 13 8.61 10.90 20.15
CA ILE A 13 8.95 9.73 19.32
C ILE A 13 7.68 9.11 18.72
N LEU A 14 6.60 8.95 19.49
CA LEU A 14 5.34 8.40 18.95
C LEU A 14 4.73 9.28 17.84
N ARG A 15 4.87 10.61 17.93
CA ARG A 15 4.40 11.53 16.88
C ARG A 15 5.26 11.44 15.63
N ASP A 16 6.57 11.33 15.77
CA ASP A 16 7.49 11.16 14.65
C ASP A 16 7.19 9.84 13.92
N VAL A 17 7.06 8.75 14.67
CA VAL A 17 6.67 7.45 14.14
C VAL A 17 5.32 7.52 13.41
N ALA A 18 4.33 8.22 13.98
CA ALA A 18 3.04 8.40 13.32
C ALA A 18 3.13 9.27 12.06
N ALA A 19 4.07 10.21 11.98
CA ALA A 19 4.31 11.01 10.78
C ALA A 19 4.95 10.17 9.67
N ASP A 20 5.94 9.36 10.01
CA ASP A 20 6.59 8.43 9.07
C ASP A 20 5.58 7.43 8.50
N MET A 21 4.75 6.84 9.34
CA MET A 21 3.70 5.90 8.91
C MET A 21 2.67 6.54 7.98
N ARG A 22 2.34 7.83 8.16
CA ARG A 22 1.48 8.56 7.19
C ARG A 22 2.18 8.74 5.86
N GLY A 23 3.47 9.08 5.87
CA GLY A 23 4.25 9.18 4.65
C GLY A 23 4.30 7.87 3.87
N GLU A 24 4.45 6.74 4.55
CA GLU A 24 4.36 5.42 3.90
C GLU A 24 2.95 5.10 3.41
N LEU A 25 1.91 5.46 4.15
CA LEU A 25 0.52 5.28 3.70
C LEU A 25 0.23 6.04 2.41
N ASP A 26 0.66 7.30 2.34
CA ASP A 26 0.52 8.14 1.14
C ASP A 26 1.23 7.49 -0.07
N ARG A 27 2.42 6.93 0.13
CA ARG A 27 3.16 6.21 -0.92
C ARG A 27 2.46 4.94 -1.39
N VAL A 28 1.94 4.12 -0.48
CA VAL A 28 1.19 2.90 -0.83
C VAL A 28 -0.05 3.27 -1.65
N GLN A 29 -0.78 4.32 -1.26
CA GLN A 29 -1.94 4.79 -2.00
C GLN A 29 -1.57 5.31 -3.40
N GLU A 30 -0.44 6.01 -3.53
CA GLU A 30 0.09 6.42 -4.84
C GLU A 30 0.43 5.21 -5.73
N GLN A 31 1.09 4.19 -5.17
CA GLN A 31 1.41 2.95 -5.87
C GLN A 31 0.15 2.20 -6.34
N MET A 32 -0.89 2.13 -5.51
CA MET A 32 -2.18 1.53 -5.91
C MET A 32 -2.82 2.30 -7.08
N ALA A 33 -2.77 3.63 -7.04
CA ALA A 33 -3.30 4.48 -8.09
C ALA A 33 -2.50 4.33 -9.41
N GLU A 34 -1.18 4.25 -9.33
CA GLU A 34 -0.32 3.97 -10.48
C GLU A 34 -0.61 2.59 -11.07
N LEU A 35 -0.61 1.53 -10.24
CA LEU A 35 -0.90 0.17 -10.65
C LEU A 35 -2.27 0.05 -11.33
N THR A 36 -3.28 0.76 -10.82
CA THR A 36 -4.62 0.84 -11.44
C THR A 36 -4.59 1.47 -12.83
N ARG A 37 -3.86 2.59 -12.98
CA ARG A 37 -3.70 3.28 -14.27
C ARG A 37 -2.96 2.41 -15.28
N GLU A 38 -1.89 1.74 -14.87
CA GLU A 38 -1.14 0.82 -15.73
C GLU A 38 -2.01 -0.35 -16.19
N HIS A 39 -2.76 -0.96 -15.27
CA HIS A 39 -3.67 -2.06 -15.58
C HIS A 39 -4.75 -1.64 -16.59
N ALA A 40 -5.37 -0.46 -16.39
CA ALA A 40 -6.35 0.08 -17.33
C ALA A 40 -5.75 0.28 -18.72
N ARG A 41 -4.54 0.86 -18.80
CA ARG A 41 -3.81 1.03 -20.06
C ARG A 41 -3.50 -0.32 -20.71
N ALA A 42 -3.07 -1.30 -19.92
CA ALA A 42 -2.78 -2.65 -20.41
C ALA A 42 -4.03 -3.32 -21.01
N ARG A 43 -5.18 -3.20 -20.33
CA ARG A 43 -6.45 -3.71 -20.84
C ARG A 43 -6.86 -3.06 -22.15
N VAL A 44 -6.70 -1.73 -22.28
CA VAL A 44 -7.01 -1.01 -23.53
C VAL A 44 -6.11 -1.48 -24.67
N LEU A 45 -4.80 -1.57 -24.45
CA LEU A 45 -3.86 -2.04 -25.46
C LEU A 45 -4.17 -3.48 -25.90
N LYS A 46 -4.51 -4.38 -24.97
CA LYS A 46 -4.98 -5.73 -25.29
C LYS A 46 -6.24 -5.71 -26.13
N GLN A 47 -7.18 -4.79 -25.88
CA GLN A 47 -8.40 -4.67 -26.69
C GLN A 47 -8.10 -4.18 -28.12
N ILE A 48 -7.20 -3.20 -28.27
CA ILE A 48 -6.86 -2.62 -29.59
C ILE A 48 -6.10 -3.64 -30.46
N PHE A 49 -5.13 -4.34 -29.86
CA PHE A 49 -4.17 -5.14 -30.63
C PHE A 49 -4.28 -6.66 -30.42
N GLY A 50 -5.12 -7.13 -29.49
CA GLY A 50 -5.19 -8.54 -29.13
C GLY A 50 -5.69 -9.49 -30.23
N VAL A 51 -6.20 -8.94 -31.33
CA VAL A 51 -6.66 -9.69 -32.51
C VAL A 51 -5.60 -9.78 -33.61
N ASP A 52 -4.51 -9.02 -33.51
CA ASP A 52 -3.42 -9.03 -34.50
C ASP A 52 -2.32 -10.03 -34.09
N PRO A 53 -2.07 -11.08 -34.90
CA PRO A 53 -1.07 -12.10 -34.61
C PRO A 53 0.36 -11.58 -34.47
N LEU A 54 0.72 -10.51 -35.19
CA LEU A 54 2.08 -9.95 -35.19
C LEU A 54 2.41 -9.16 -33.92
N THR A 55 1.39 -8.58 -33.29
CA THR A 55 1.56 -7.80 -32.09
C THR A 55 1.37 -8.62 -30.81
N ARG A 56 0.68 -9.76 -30.89
CA ARG A 56 0.44 -10.69 -29.78
C ARG A 56 1.72 -11.08 -29.00
N ASP A 57 2.81 -11.40 -29.70
CA ASP A 57 4.08 -11.77 -29.05
C ASP A 57 4.76 -10.60 -28.34
N ARG A 58 4.59 -9.37 -28.85
CA ARG A 58 5.06 -8.14 -28.19
C ARG A 58 4.25 -7.79 -26.92
N PHE A 59 3.05 -8.35 -26.77
CA PHE A 59 2.15 -8.07 -25.64
C PHE A 59 2.25 -9.05 -24.47
N ASN A 60 3.19 -10.00 -24.49
CA ASN A 60 3.39 -10.96 -23.38
C ASN A 60 3.66 -10.26 -22.03
N LEU A 61 4.45 -9.17 -22.02
CA LEU A 61 4.70 -8.36 -20.82
C LEU A 61 3.44 -7.66 -20.30
N LEU A 62 2.55 -7.27 -21.21
CA LEU A 62 1.28 -6.62 -20.89
C LEU A 62 0.29 -7.61 -20.28
N HIS A 63 0.26 -8.83 -20.79
CA HIS A 63 -0.52 -9.93 -20.23
C HIS A 63 -0.06 -10.26 -18.81
N ALA A 64 1.26 -10.36 -18.59
CA ALA A 64 1.81 -10.58 -17.26
C ALA A 64 1.40 -9.47 -16.27
N ASN A 65 1.38 -8.19 -16.70
CA ASN A 65 0.89 -7.09 -15.86
C ASN A 65 -0.60 -7.24 -15.52
N ILE A 66 -1.45 -7.56 -16.52
CA ILE A 66 -2.89 -7.78 -16.30
C ILE A 66 -3.16 -8.93 -15.32
N ASP A 67 -2.44 -10.05 -15.47
CA ASP A 67 -2.66 -11.24 -14.66
C ASP A 67 -2.11 -11.08 -13.23
N GLN A 68 -1.01 -10.32 -13.06
CA GLN A 68 -0.42 -10.04 -11.75
C GLN A 68 -1.15 -8.93 -10.97
N TYR A 69 -1.92 -8.08 -11.66
CA TYR A 69 -2.60 -6.93 -11.04
C TYR A 69 -3.38 -7.28 -9.77
N PRO A 70 -4.24 -8.32 -9.73
CA PRO A 70 -5.00 -8.63 -8.52
C PRO A 70 -4.11 -8.99 -7.32
N GLY A 71 -3.00 -9.71 -7.56
CA GLY A 71 -2.06 -10.08 -6.51
C GLY A 71 -1.33 -8.87 -5.95
N LYS A 72 -0.74 -8.04 -6.83
CA LYS A 72 -0.05 -6.81 -6.44
C LYS A 72 -0.97 -5.81 -5.75
N MET A 73 -2.22 -5.70 -6.19
CA MET A 73 -3.21 -4.85 -5.56
C MET A 73 -3.59 -5.37 -4.17
N ALA A 74 -3.76 -6.69 -4.00
CA ALA A 74 -4.06 -7.28 -2.71
C ALA A 74 -2.92 -7.09 -1.69
N GLU A 75 -1.66 -7.18 -2.12
CA GLU A 75 -0.49 -6.90 -1.29
C GLU A 75 -0.50 -5.44 -0.80
N LEU A 76 -0.68 -4.47 -1.71
CA LEU A 76 -0.75 -3.06 -1.33
C LEU A 76 -1.94 -2.73 -0.42
N GLN A 77 -3.10 -3.36 -0.65
CA GLN A 77 -4.27 -3.19 0.22
C GLN A 77 -4.04 -3.74 1.63
N GLU A 78 -3.30 -4.83 1.76
CA GLU A 78 -2.93 -5.37 3.08
C GLU A 78 -1.94 -4.45 3.79
N GLU A 79 -0.97 -3.89 3.08
CA GLU A 79 -0.04 -2.87 3.62
C GLU A 79 -0.80 -1.62 4.08
N GLU A 80 -1.71 -1.08 3.24
CA GLU A 80 -2.58 0.06 3.59
C GLU A 80 -3.37 -0.22 4.88
N ARG A 81 -3.96 -1.42 4.98
CA ARG A 81 -4.74 -1.86 6.14
C ARG A 81 -3.89 -1.94 7.41
N LEU A 82 -2.65 -2.41 7.31
CA LEU A 82 -1.72 -2.50 8.44
C LEU A 82 -1.27 -1.12 8.91
N LEU A 83 -0.87 -0.24 7.97
CA LEU A 83 -0.47 1.13 8.25
C LEU A 83 -1.61 1.92 8.91
N THR A 84 -2.84 1.79 8.41
CA THR A 84 -4.02 2.43 8.99
C THR A 84 -4.25 1.98 10.44
N ARG A 85 -4.17 0.67 10.72
CA ARG A 85 -4.31 0.14 12.09
C ARG A 85 -3.20 0.64 13.02
N TRP A 86 -1.99 0.78 12.52
CA TRP A 86 -0.87 1.29 13.31
C TRP A 86 -1.05 2.77 13.63
N LEU A 87 -1.51 3.56 12.66
CA LEU A 87 -1.85 4.98 12.86
C LEU A 87 -2.99 5.16 13.87
N ASP A 88 -4.04 4.33 13.80
CA ASP A 88 -5.13 4.31 14.79
C ASP A 88 -4.57 4.04 16.19
N ARG A 89 -3.70 3.05 16.34
CA ARG A 89 -3.06 2.74 17.63
C ARG A 89 -2.21 3.90 18.15
N CYS A 90 -1.48 4.60 17.27
CA CYS A 90 -0.71 5.78 17.65
C CYS A 90 -1.62 6.90 18.14
N ARG A 91 -2.76 7.13 17.47
CA ARG A 91 -3.78 8.10 17.91
C ARG A 91 -4.29 7.75 19.30
N ASP A 92 -4.72 6.51 19.52
CA ASP A 92 -5.30 6.07 20.80
C ASP A 92 -4.31 6.27 21.96
N LEU A 93 -3.02 5.98 21.75
CA LEU A 93 -1.96 6.19 22.74
C LEU A 93 -1.71 7.68 23.05
N LEU A 94 -1.80 8.54 22.05
CA LEU A 94 -1.68 9.99 22.24
C LEU A 94 -2.89 10.56 22.99
N GLU A 95 -4.09 10.08 22.70
CA GLU A 95 -5.33 10.49 23.36
C GLU A 95 -5.39 10.02 24.81
N LEU A 96 -4.95 8.79 25.11
CA LEU A 96 -4.88 8.25 26.48
C LEU A 96 -3.98 9.07 27.42
N LYS A 97 -2.99 9.80 26.89
CA LYS A 97 -2.13 10.68 27.70
C LYS A 97 -2.69 12.11 27.82
N ALA A 98 -3.62 12.49 26.96
CA ALA A 98 -4.24 13.82 26.99
C ALA A 98 -5.39 13.92 28.00
N ALA A 99 -5.95 12.79 28.44
CA ALA A 99 -6.97 12.66 29.48
C ALA A 99 -6.37 12.55 30.88
#